data_AF-A0AAI9DG05-F1
#
_entry.id   AF-A0AAI9DG05-F1
#
_cell.length_a   1.000
_cell.length_b   1.000
_cell.length_c   1.000
_cell.angle_alpha   90.00
_cell.angle_beta   90.00
_cell.angle_gamma   90.00
#
_symmetry.space_group_name_H-M   'P 1'
#
loop_
_entity.id
_entity.type
_entity.pdbx_description
1 polymer ?
#
loop_
_entity_poly.entity_id
_entity_poly.type
_entity_poly.pdbx_seq_one_letter_code
_entity_poly.pdbx_strand_id
1 'polypeptide(L)'
;MALRIREATAALNALGVRQETLQDALDLGMGGDDTQVALDAIGETVQAWKKYRVQVSQVPAQAAYPQNVAWPDAPEVTAENEAVRGKADE
;
A
#
# COMPACT_ATOMS: atom_id res chain seq x y z
N MET A 1 15.26 5.12 2.23
CA MET A 1 14.13 6.07 2.18
C MET A 1 13.55 6.22 0.78
N ALA A 2 14.35 6.63 -0.23
CA ALA A 2 13.88 6.84 -1.61
C ALA A 2 13.21 5.59 -2.23
N LEU A 3 13.77 4.39 -2.01
CA LEU A 3 13.17 3.14 -2.50
C LEU A 3 11.76 2.91 -1.92
N ARG A 4 11.60 3.01 -0.60
CA ARG A 4 10.30 2.85 0.10
C ARG A 4 9.23 3.85 -0.35
N ILE A 5 9.62 5.11 -0.57
CA ILE A 5 8.68 6.14 -1.07
C ILE A 5 8.28 5.83 -2.52
N ARG A 6 9.21 5.35 -3.34
CA ARG A 6 8.95 4.94 -4.72
C ARG A 6 8.00 3.74 -4.77
N GLU A 7 8.25 2.70 -3.97
CA GLU A 7 7.38 1.53 -3.84
C GLU A 7 5.96 1.92 -3.46
N ALA A 8 5.81 2.75 -2.42
CA ALA A 8 4.50 3.21 -1.99
C ALA A 8 3.80 4.09 -3.04
N THR A 9 4.55 4.88 -3.80
CA THR A 9 4.01 5.66 -4.92
C THR A 9 3.56 4.74 -6.05
N ALA A 10 4.30 3.69 -6.37
CA ALA A 10 3.92 2.71 -7.38
C ALA A 10 2.66 1.94 -6.97
N ALA A 11 2.56 1.50 -5.71
CA ALA A 11 1.38 0.84 -5.18
C ALA A 11 0.14 1.75 -5.23
N LEU A 12 0.28 3.02 -4.83
CA LEU A 12 -0.83 3.99 -4.92
C LEU A 12 -1.29 4.25 -6.36
N ASN A 13 -0.38 4.30 -7.34
CA ASN A 13 -0.77 4.45 -8.74
C ASN A 13 -1.51 3.20 -9.26
N ALA A 14 -1.03 2.00 -8.95
CA ALA A 14 -1.69 0.76 -9.35
C ALA A 14 -3.10 0.65 -8.74
N LEU A 15 -3.25 1.02 -7.47
CA LEU A 15 -4.55 1.08 -6.79
C LEU A 15 -5.45 2.15 -7.39
N GLY A 16 -4.91 3.32 -7.77
CA GLY A 16 -5.66 4.39 -8.43
C GLY A 16 -6.29 3.93 -9.75
N VAL A 17 -5.50 3.31 -10.64
CA VAL A 17 -6.00 2.78 -11.91
C VAL A 17 -7.09 1.74 -11.70
N ARG A 18 -6.92 0.85 -10.71
CA ARG A 18 -7.93 -0.17 -10.39
C ARG A 18 -9.21 0.45 -9.82
N GLN A 19 -9.07 1.47 -8.97
CA GLN A 19 -10.19 2.20 -8.40
C GLN A 19 -11.00 2.92 -9.49
N GLU A 20 -10.33 3.62 -10.42
CA GLU A 20 -10.99 4.27 -11.56
C GLU A 20 -11.78 3.25 -12.38
N THR A 21 -11.16 2.12 -12.75
CA THR A 21 -11.82 1.06 -13.52
C THR A 21 -13.09 0.53 -12.84
N LEU A 22 -13.07 0.34 -11.52
CA LEU A 22 -14.24 -0.14 -10.78
C LEU A 22 -15.31 0.95 -10.62
N GLN A 23 -14.92 2.21 -10.48
CA GLN A 23 -15.84 3.35 -10.47
C GLN A 23 -16.54 3.49 -11.83
N ASP A 24 -15.79 3.39 -12.93
CA ASP A 24 -16.35 3.38 -14.27
C ASP A 24 -17.34 2.21 -14.45
N ALA A 25 -17.01 1.02 -13.94
CA ALA A 25 -17.92 -0.12 -13.99
C ALA A 25 -19.24 0.15 -13.25
N LEU A 26 -19.19 0.77 -12.06
CA LEU A 26 -20.39 1.18 -11.33
C LEU A 26 -21.20 2.25 -12.07
N ASP A 27 -20.54 3.29 -12.60
CA ASP A 27 -21.18 4.39 -13.32
C ASP A 27 -21.90 3.92 -14.59
N LEU A 28 -21.28 2.98 -15.29
CA LEU A 28 -21.85 2.35 -16.49
C LEU A 28 -22.92 1.28 -16.17
N GLY A 29 -23.24 1.07 -14.89
CA GLY A 29 -24.20 0.05 -14.46
C GLY A 29 -23.74 -1.39 -14.71
N MET A 30 -22.44 -1.59 -14.94
CA MET A 30 -21.80 -2.89 -15.13
C MET A 30 -21.26 -3.48 -13.83
N GLY A 31 -21.20 -2.68 -12.76
CA GLY A 31 -20.79 -3.10 -11.43
C GLY A 31 -21.96 -3.54 -10.56
N GLY A 32 -21.67 -4.42 -9.62
CA GLY A 32 -22.61 -4.90 -8.60
C GLY A 32 -22.05 -4.72 -7.19
N ASP A 33 -22.66 -5.39 -6.21
CA ASP A 33 -22.22 -5.33 -4.80
C ASP A 33 -20.73 -5.71 -4.64
N ASP A 34 -20.24 -6.70 -5.39
CA ASP A 34 -18.83 -7.10 -5.39
C ASP A 34 -17.89 -5.97 -5.86
N THR A 35 -18.33 -5.15 -6.81
CA THR A 35 -17.56 -3.99 -7.30
C THR A 35 -17.45 -2.91 -6.23
N GLN A 36 -18.55 -2.67 -5.49
CA GLN A 36 -18.56 -1.74 -4.38
C GLN A 36 -17.65 -2.23 -3.23
N VAL A 37 -17.76 -3.50 -2.85
CA VAL A 37 -16.88 -4.11 -1.83
C VAL A 37 -15.41 -4.01 -2.23
N ALA A 38 -15.08 -4.26 -3.50
CA ALA A 38 -13.72 -4.12 -4.00
C ALA A 38 -13.22 -2.67 -3.95
N LEU A 39 -14.08 -1.69 -4.23
CA LEU A 39 -13.75 -0.27 -4.12
C LEU A 39 -13.47 0.16 -2.68
N ASP A 40 -14.30 -0.28 -1.74
CA ASP A 40 -14.09 0.00 -0.32
C ASP A 40 -12.76 -0.60 0.18
N ALA A 41 -12.47 -1.86 -0.17
CA ALA A 41 -11.21 -2.51 0.18
C ALA A 41 -9.97 -1.82 -0.44
N ILE A 42 -10.08 -1.33 -1.67
CA ILE A 42 -9.03 -0.52 -2.31
C ILE A 42 -8.85 0.80 -1.55
N GLY A 43 -9.94 1.44 -1.13
CA GLY A 43 -9.91 2.66 -0.32
C GLY A 43 -9.13 2.49 0.98
N GLU A 44 -9.39 1.40 1.71
CA GLU A 44 -8.65 1.05 2.94
C GLU A 44 -7.16 0.83 2.65
N THR A 45 -6.84 0.10 1.58
CA THR A 45 -5.46 -0.16 1.16
C THR A 45 -4.73 1.13 0.78
N VAL A 46 -5.39 2.04 0.05
CA VAL A 46 -4.86 3.36 -0.30
C VAL A 46 -4.57 4.19 0.94
N GLN A 47 -5.46 4.18 1.94
CA GLN A 47 -5.22 4.89 3.21
C GLN A 47 -4.00 4.32 3.94
N ALA A 48 -3.85 3.00 3.98
CA ALA A 48 -2.69 2.35 4.60
C ALA A 48 -1.37 2.76 3.92
N TRP A 49 -1.32 2.77 2.59
CA TRP A 49 -0.14 3.23 1.85
C TRP A 49 0.16 4.72 2.04
N LYS A 50 -0.87 5.57 2.11
CA LYS A 50 -0.69 7.00 2.43
C LYS A 50 -0.07 7.17 3.82
N LYS A 51 -0.57 6.44 4.82
CA LYS A 51 -0.03 6.45 6.19
C LYS A 51 1.42 5.98 6.23
N TYR A 52 1.75 4.90 5.54
CA TYR A 52 3.12 4.40 5.41
C TYR A 52 4.06 5.46 4.80
N ARG A 53 3.66 6.13 3.72
CA ARG A 53 4.47 7.21 3.13
C ARG A 53 4.75 8.34 4.11
N VAL A 54 3.74 8.73 4.89
CA VAL A 54 3.89 9.77 5.91
C VAL A 54 4.85 9.32 7.00
N GLN A 55 4.72 8.09 7.50
CA GLN A 55 5.63 7.53 8.50
C GLN A 55 7.06 7.45 7.98
N VAL A 56 7.27 6.97 6.75
CA VAL A 56 8.60 6.92 6.10
C VAL A 56 9.20 8.33 5.95
N SER A 57 8.40 9.34 5.64
CA SER A 57 8.84 10.74 5.57
C SER A 57 9.22 11.32 6.93
N GLN A 58 8.68 10.79 8.03
CA GLN A 58 9.00 11.20 9.39
C GLN A 58 10.19 10.45 10.02
N VAL A 59 10.66 9.37 9.39
CA VAL A 59 11.85 8.62 9.83
C VAL A 59 13.08 9.49 10.12
N PRO A 60 13.47 10.47 9.27
CA PRO A 60 14.62 11.33 9.58
C PRO A 60 14.43 12.22 10.82
N ALA A 61 13.22 12.37 11.34
CA ALA A 61 12.96 13.05 12.61
C ALA A 61 13.16 12.15 13.85
N GLN A 62 13.46 10.86 13.67
CA GLN A 62 13.77 9.95 14.77
C GLN A 62 15.15 10.30 15.36
N ALA A 63 15.23 10.44 16.68
CA ALA A 63 16.48 10.75 17.39
C ALA A 63 17.59 9.70 17.18
N ALA A 64 17.22 8.48 16.82
CA ALA A 64 18.12 7.36 16.56
C ALA A 64 18.60 7.31 15.08
N TYR A 65 18.13 8.21 14.22
CA TYR A 65 18.60 8.32 12.84
C TYR A 65 20.01 8.94 12.78
N PRO A 66 20.94 8.46 11.91
CA PRO A 66 20.81 7.31 11.01
C PRO A 66 21.29 5.98 11.60
N GLN A 67 21.75 5.94 12.86
CA GLN A 67 22.45 4.79 13.43
C GLN A 67 21.54 3.61 13.79
N ASN A 68 20.30 3.87 14.21
CA ASN A 68 19.33 2.84 14.59
C ASN A 68 17.92 3.29 14.17
N VAL A 69 17.52 2.91 12.96
CA VAL A 69 16.29 3.40 12.33
C VAL A 69 15.16 2.38 12.44
N ALA A 70 14.08 2.73 13.12
CA ALA A 70 12.85 1.94 13.13
C ALA A 70 12.02 2.30 11.89
N TRP A 71 12.05 1.43 10.88
CA TRP A 71 11.23 1.60 9.69
C TRP A 71 9.82 1.07 9.95
N PRO A 72 8.77 1.80 9.50
CA PRO A 72 7.40 1.27 9.56
C PRO A 72 7.28 0.05 8.64
N ASP A 73 6.39 -0.87 9.00
CA ASP A 73 6.03 -2.01 8.14
C ASP A 73 5.20 -1.54 6.95
N ALA A 74 5.49 -2.10 5.78
CA ALA A 74 4.70 -1.84 4.59
C ALA A 74 3.32 -2.50 4.77
N PRO A 75 2.22 -1.83 4.38
CA PRO A 75 0.91 -2.45 4.44
C PRO A 75 0.89 -3.65 3.49
N GLU A 76 0.48 -4.81 4.02
CA GLU A 76 0.26 -6.00 3.21
C GLU A 76 -0.80 -5.71 2.16
N VAL A 77 -0.40 -5.77 0.89
CA VAL A 77 -1.35 -6.00 -0.19
C VAL A 77 -1.65 -7.48 -0.08
N THR A 78 -2.83 -7.87 0.42
CA THR A 78 -3.20 -9.27 0.64
C THR A 78 -3.09 -10.06 -0.66
N ALA A 79 -1.93 -10.66 -0.88
CA ALA A 79 -1.58 -11.56 -1.95
C ALA A 79 -0.32 -12.32 -1.51
N GLU A 80 -0.50 -13.23 -0.54
CA GLU A 80 0.24 -14.49 -0.45
C GLU A 80 1.77 -14.39 -0.71
N ASN A 81 2.49 -13.48 -0.05
CA ASN A 81 3.95 -13.39 -0.23
C ASN A 81 4.74 -13.18 1.07
N GLU A 82 4.15 -13.52 2.21
CA GLU A 82 4.91 -13.76 3.45
C GLU A 82 5.67 -15.11 3.42
N ALA A 83 5.31 -16.03 2.51
CA ALA A 83 5.92 -17.36 2.47
C ALA A 83 7.35 -17.39 1.88
N VAL A 84 7.81 -16.34 1.19
CA VAL A 84 9.09 -16.39 0.44
C VAL A 84 10.25 -15.71 1.19
N ARG A 85 9.98 -14.86 2.20
CA ARG A 85 11.06 -14.12 2.89
C ARG A 85 11.61 -14.81 4.14
N GLY A 86 10.93 -15.86 4.63
CA GLY A 86 11.32 -16.60 5.84
C GLY A 86 12.13 -17.88 5.62
N LYS A 87 12.60 -18.19 4.39
CA LYS A 87 13.35 -19.42 4.07
C LYS A 87 14.73 -19.17 3.49
N ALA A 88 15.48 -18.23 4.06
CA ALA A 88 16.89 -18.06 3.75
C ALA A 88 17.66 -17.69 5.02
N ASP A 89 17.69 -18.59 6.01
CA ASP A 89 18.76 -18.72 7.00
C ASP A 89 18.41 -19.92 7.91
N GLU A 90 18.72 -21.15 7.44
CA GLU A 90 19.21 -22.26 8.26
C GLU A 90 20.04 -23.23 7.39
#